data_AF-A0A2N6EWW4-F1
#
_entry.id   AF-A0A2N6EWW4-F1
#
_cell.length_a   1.000
_cell.length_b   1.000
_cell.length_c   1.000
_cell.angle_alpha   90.00
_cell.angle_beta   90.00
_cell.angle_gamma   90.00
#
_symmetry.space_group_name_H-M   'P 1'
#
loop_
_entity.id
_entity.type
_entity.pdbx_description
1 polymer ?
#
loop_
_entity_poly.entity_id
_entity_poly.type
_entity_poly.pdbx_seq_one_letter_code
_entity_poly.pdbx_strand_id
1 'polypeptide(L)'
;MDKKMEQLFFAVLGGALAVKDKLESGSEEIKTWQEKSEENARAFFDELAERGEQERDQLKAMIRDILKDIVAELDLATKDDLAQLKKDLDK
;
A
#
# COMPACT_ATOMS: atom_id res chain seq x y z
N MET A 1 -18.02 -20.91 18.73
CA MET A 1 -17.02 -19.92 18.23
C MET A 1 -16.06 -19.50 19.34
N ASP A 2 -16.08 -20.20 20.46
CA ASP A 2 -15.58 -19.72 21.75
C ASP A 2 -14.08 -19.97 21.93
N LYS A 3 -13.59 -21.13 21.45
CA LYS A 3 -12.16 -21.50 21.54
C LYS A 3 -11.21 -20.55 20.81
N LYS A 4 -11.63 -19.97 19.67
CA LYS A 4 -10.79 -19.02 18.91
C LYS A 4 -10.66 -17.67 19.64
N MET A 5 -11.73 -17.24 20.30
CA MET A 5 -11.74 -16.02 21.11
C MET A 5 -10.92 -16.21 22.38
N GLU A 6 -11.02 -17.37 23.03
CA GLU A 6 -10.14 -17.74 24.15
C GLU A 6 -8.67 -17.77 23.74
N GLN A 7 -8.34 -18.37 22.59
CA GLN A 7 -6.98 -18.39 22.06
C GLN A 7 -6.44 -16.98 21.76
N LEU A 8 -7.25 -16.10 21.16
CA LEU A 8 -6.90 -14.70 20.94
C LEU A 8 -6.66 -13.97 22.28
N PHE A 9 -7.54 -14.19 23.26
CA PHE A 9 -7.41 -13.61 24.58
C PHE A 9 -6.12 -14.06 25.29
N PHE A 10 -5.82 -15.37 25.25
CA PHE A 10 -4.57 -15.92 25.80
C PHE A 10 -3.34 -15.46 25.04
N ALA A 11 -3.42 -15.28 23.72
CA ALA A 11 -2.33 -14.75 22.91
C ALA A 11 -2.02 -13.29 23.27
N VAL A 12 -3.05 -12.47 23.45
CA VAL A 12 -2.90 -11.07 23.89
C VAL A 12 -2.30 -11.00 25.28
N LEU A 13 -2.82 -11.79 26.23
CA LEU A 13 -2.29 -11.84 27.60
C LEU A 13 -0.85 -12.38 27.64
N GLY A 14 -0.55 -13.44 26.90
CA GLY A 14 0.78 -14.03 26.82
C GLY A 14 1.80 -13.06 26.19
N GLY A 15 1.41 -12.34 25.15
CA GLY A 15 2.23 -11.29 24.55
C GLY A 15 2.51 -10.14 25.52
N ALA A 16 1.49 -9.67 26.25
CA ALA A 16 1.64 -8.62 27.25
C ALA A 16 2.58 -9.03 28.41
N LEU A 17 2.46 -10.27 28.89
CA LEU A 17 3.35 -10.82 29.93
C LEU A 17 4.79 -10.95 29.42
N ALA A 18 5.00 -11.43 28.19
CA ALA A 18 6.34 -11.53 27.61
C ALA A 18 7.03 -10.16 27.46
N VAL A 19 6.27 -9.11 27.14
CA VAL A 19 6.80 -7.72 27.12
C VAL A 19 7.20 -7.26 28.51
N LYS A 20 6.39 -7.58 29.53
CA LYS A 20 6.71 -7.26 30.93
C LYS A 20 7.97 -7.97 31.42
N ASP A 21 8.10 -9.27 31.15
CA ASP A 21 9.27 -10.06 31.56
C ASP A 21 10.56 -9.52 30.92
N LYS A 22 10.50 -9.07 29.66
CA LYS A 22 11.63 -8.44 28.96
C LYS A 22 12.00 -7.04 29.49
N LEU A 23 11.03 -6.31 30.05
CA LEU A 23 11.30 -5.03 30.71
C LEU A 23 11.93 -5.23 32.10
N GLU A 24 11.66 -6.36 32.75
CA GLU A 24 12.24 -6.71 34.04
C GLU A 24 13.64 -7.37 33.91
N SER A 25 13.97 -7.99 32.76
CA SER A 25 15.23 -8.76 32.56
C SER A 25 16.52 -7.92 32.40
N GLY A 26 16.43 -6.59 32.25
CA GLY A 26 17.58 -5.69 32.45
C GLY A 26 17.81 -4.64 31.35
N SER A 27 18.57 -3.60 31.72
CA SER A 27 18.81 -2.38 30.92
C SER A 27 19.44 -2.62 29.53
N GLU A 28 20.35 -3.58 29.39
CA GLU A 28 21.06 -3.79 28.11
C GLU A 28 20.18 -4.42 27.04
N GLU A 29 19.40 -5.45 27.37
CA GLU A 29 18.49 -6.10 26.41
C GLU A 29 17.38 -5.14 25.94
N ILE A 30 16.91 -4.25 26.82
CA ILE A 30 15.91 -3.22 26.50
C ILE A 30 16.49 -2.20 25.51
N LYS A 31 17.74 -1.76 25.71
CA LYS A 31 18.40 -0.82 24.80
C LYS A 31 18.58 -1.42 23.41
N THR A 32 19.10 -2.64 23.33
CA THR A 32 19.27 -3.34 22.04
C THR A 32 17.94 -3.59 21.35
N TRP A 33 16.89 -3.93 22.12
CA TRP A 33 15.55 -4.10 21.57
C TRP A 33 14.94 -2.78 21.09
N GLN A 34 15.14 -1.69 21.82
CA GLN A 34 14.66 -0.37 21.45
C GLN A 34 15.34 0.14 20.18
N GLU A 35 16.67 0.03 20.08
CA GLU A 35 17.45 0.38 18.89
C GLU A 35 16.97 -0.42 17.67
N LYS A 36 16.83 -1.75 17.83
CA LYS A 36 16.34 -2.64 16.76
C LYS A 36 14.88 -2.36 16.39
N SER A 37 14.04 -2.00 17.36
CA SER A 37 12.64 -1.64 17.12
C SER A 37 12.52 -0.33 16.36
N GLU A 38 13.37 0.66 16.66
CA GLU A 38 13.38 1.94 15.95
C GLU A 38 13.86 1.77 14.51
N GLU A 39 14.92 0.98 14.29
CA GLU A 39 15.42 0.64 12.95
C GLU A 39 14.35 -0.07 12.11
N ASN A 40 13.71 -1.11 12.67
CA ASN A 40 12.65 -1.83 11.97
C ASN A 40 11.44 -0.96 11.66
N ALA A 41 11.07 -0.05 12.57
CA ALA A 41 9.96 0.88 12.34
C ALA A 41 10.26 1.81 11.15
N ARG A 42 11.47 2.37 11.09
CA ARG A 42 11.91 3.22 9.97
C ARG A 42 11.88 2.46 8.65
N ALA A 43 12.48 1.27 8.60
CA ALA A 43 12.48 0.44 7.40
C ALA A 43 11.06 0.08 6.94
N PHE A 44 10.14 -0.21 7.88
CA PHE A 44 8.75 -0.49 7.56
C PHE A 44 8.01 0.74 6.99
N PHE A 45 8.24 1.94 7.54
CA PHE A 45 7.67 3.17 7.00
C PHE A 45 8.20 3.48 5.60
N ASP A 46 9.50 3.29 5.38
CA ASP A 46 10.12 3.50 4.07
C ASP A 46 9.58 2.51 3.02
N GLU A 47 9.44 1.22 3.38
CA GLU A 47 8.83 0.20 2.50
C GLU A 47 7.36 0.52 2.19
N LEU A 48 6.59 0.97 3.18
CA LEU A 48 5.20 1.40 2.98
C LEU A 48 5.10 2.61 2.06
N ALA A 49 5.98 3.60 2.22
CA ALA A 49 6.02 4.77 1.36
C ALA A 49 6.35 4.39 -0.09
N GLU A 50 7.38 3.57 -0.30
CA GLU A 50 7.79 3.09 -1.63
C GLU A 50 6.68 2.28 -2.30
N ARG A 51 6.07 1.33 -1.58
CA ARG A 51 4.92 0.56 -2.10
C ARG A 51 3.74 1.45 -2.45
N GLY A 52 3.43 2.43 -1.60
CA GLY A 52 2.34 3.38 -1.85
C GLY A 52 2.56 4.20 -3.11
N GLU A 53 3.79 4.63 -3.38
CA GLU A 53 4.13 5.33 -4.62
C GLU A 53 3.96 4.44 -5.85
N GLN A 54 4.46 3.19 -5.80
CA GLN A 54 4.33 2.23 -6.89
C GLN A 54 2.86 1.88 -7.19
N GLU A 55 2.06 1.60 -6.15
CA GLU A 55 0.63 1.30 -6.31
C GLU A 55 -0.15 2.48 -6.89
N ARG A 56 0.18 3.71 -6.46
CA ARG A 56 -0.45 4.93 -7.00
C ARG A 56 -0.19 5.08 -8.50
N ASP A 57 1.02 4.81 -8.95
CA ASP A 57 1.37 4.96 -10.36
C ASP A 57 0.77 3.84 -11.20
N GLN A 58 0.70 2.61 -10.68
CA GLN A 58 -0.07 1.51 -11.29
C GLN A 58 -1.56 1.84 -11.41
N LEU A 59 -2.17 2.41 -10.36
CA LEU A 59 -3.57 2.84 -10.39
C LEU A 59 -3.82 3.90 -11.45
N LYS A 60 -2.94 4.89 -11.57
CA LYS A 60 -3.03 5.91 -12.64
C LYS A 60 -2.94 5.29 -14.04
N ALA A 61 -2.06 4.30 -14.22
CA ALA A 61 -1.93 3.59 -15.49
C ALA A 61 -3.22 2.82 -15.83
N MET A 62 -3.76 2.06 -14.87
CA MET A 62 -5.03 1.34 -15.05
C MET A 62 -6.18 2.28 -15.41
N ILE A 63 -6.34 3.41 -14.71
CA ILE A 63 -7.38 4.39 -15.01
C ILE A 63 -7.21 4.95 -16.43
N ARG A 64 -5.98 5.26 -16.85
CA ARG A 64 -5.70 5.76 -18.19
C ARG A 64 -6.09 4.75 -19.26
N ASP A 65 -5.82 3.47 -19.03
CA ASP A 65 -6.14 2.43 -20.01
C ASP A 65 -7.65 2.16 -20.06
N ILE A 66 -8.34 2.12 -18.91
CA ILE A 66 -9.82 2.06 -18.87
C ILE A 66 -10.44 3.22 -19.66
N LEU A 67 -9.91 4.44 -19.53
CA LEU A 67 -10.42 5.59 -20.28
C LEU A 67 -10.18 5.47 -21.79
N LYS A 68 -9.04 4.90 -22.22
CA LYS A 68 -8.80 4.64 -23.65
C LYS A 68 -9.74 3.57 -24.18
N ASP A 69 -9.96 2.51 -23.41
CA ASP A 69 -10.85 1.43 -23.77
C ASP A 69 -12.28 1.96 -23.93
N ILE A 70 -12.77 2.79 -23.00
CA ILE A 70 -14.07 3.45 -23.12
C ILE A 70 -14.14 4.34 -24.36
N VAL A 71 -13.11 5.12 -24.66
CA VAL A 71 -13.06 5.97 -25.87
C VAL A 71 -13.18 5.12 -27.15
N ALA A 72 -12.50 3.97 -27.19
CA ALA A 72 -12.55 3.06 -28.33
C ALA A 72 -13.88 2.29 -28.41
N GLU A 73 -14.40 1.78 -27.29
CA GLU A 73 -15.66 1.03 -27.23
C GLU A 73 -16.87 1.88 -27.58
N LEU A 74 -16.87 3.15 -27.16
CA LEU A 74 -17.94 4.10 -27.46
C LEU A 74 -17.73 4.84 -28.78
N ASP A 75 -16.67 4.50 -29.54
CA ASP A 75 -16.32 5.09 -30.84
C ASP A 75 -16.28 6.63 -30.79
N LEU A 76 -15.70 7.18 -29.71
CA LEU A 76 -15.67 8.62 -29.47
C LEU A 76 -14.60 9.25 -30.35
N ALA A 77 -15.01 10.25 -31.14
CA ALA A 77 -14.09 11.01 -31.98
C ALA A 77 -13.00 11.70 -31.13
N THR A 78 -11.75 11.38 -31.42
CA THR A 78 -10.58 11.99 -30.80
C THR A 78 -10.24 13.33 -31.46
N LYS A 79 -9.34 14.10 -30.84
CA LYS A 79 -8.86 15.35 -31.44
C LYS A 79 -8.15 15.10 -32.77
N ASP A 80 -7.48 13.97 -32.92
CA ASP A 80 -6.78 13.60 -34.14
C ASP A 80 -7.78 13.28 -35.26
N ASP A 81 -8.87 12.58 -34.93
CA ASP A 81 -9.97 12.31 -35.87
C ASP A 81 -10.61 13.62 -36.36
N LEU A 82 -10.82 14.58 -35.45
CA LEU A 82 -11.35 15.90 -35.81
C LEU A 82 -10.36 16.72 -36.67
N ALA A 83 -9.06 16.59 -36.42
CA ALA A 83 -8.03 17.27 -37.22
C ALA A 83 -7.92 16.68 -38.63
N GLN A 84 -8.06 15.35 -38.74
CA GLN A 84 -8.10 14.66 -40.02
C GLN A 84 -9.36 15.04 -40.80
N LEU A 85 -10.52 15.05 -40.15
CA LEU A 85 -11.78 15.47 -40.75
C LEU A 85 -11.71 16.89 -41.33
N LYS A 86 -11.09 17.85 -40.62
CA LYS A 86 -10.90 19.22 -41.13
C LYS A 86 -10.05 19.25 -42.40
N LYS A 87 -8.94 18.50 -42.44
CA LYS A 87 -8.08 18.42 -43.64
C LYS A 87 -8.79 17.83 -44.84
N ASP A 88 -9.68 16.86 -44.62
CA ASP A 88 -10.44 16.23 -45.69
C ASP A 88 -11.60 17.10 -46.19
N LEU A 89 -12.14 17.99 -45.34
CA LEU A 89 -13.13 19.01 -45.72
C LEU A 89 -12.54 20.25 -46.42
N ASP A 90 -11.27 20.56 -46.13
CA ASP A 90 -10.53 21.68 -46.74
C ASP A 90 -9.89 21.31 -48.11
N LYS A 91 -10.10 20.08 -48.61
CA LYS A 91 -9.72 19.61 -49.95
C LYS A 91 -10.87 19.74 -50.94
#